data_AF-L1L373-F1
#
_entry.id   AF-L1L373-F1
#
_cell.length_a   1.000
_cell.length_b   1.000
_cell.length_c   1.000
_cell.angle_alpha   90.00
_cell.angle_beta   90.00
_cell.angle_gamma   90.00
#
_symmetry.space_group_name_H-M   'P 1'
#
loop_
_entity.id
_entity.type
_entity.pdbx_description
1 polymer ?
#
loop_
_entity_poly.entity_id
_entity_poly.type
_entity_poly.pdbx_seq_one_letter_code
_entity_poly.pdbx_strand_id
1 'polypeptide(L)'
;MLRTARVLLPLVPLALLPLLLTACGTEKVVVAGREDLGAAPDRAELHAQAKELGFAPGLVYVTEAPGFTLARQSVGVYGDDGFSAAYWSRKNSAQLLLLVDRGTMTAESCPEQPLGQGTGEPVTCERDGDAWYRTSAGQHEYAVPEKGHVVRVSAVTTMVDRAALRAAALAAHRPTDAELAYLLPPRHHDKFPPPHDGKVPPPRDGMPIERGDLPPVGDGAPNNEVGASG
;
A
#
# COMPACT_ATOMS: atom_id res chain seq x y z
N MET A 1 23.01 -33.59 -44.82
CA MET A 1 23.95 -32.85 -45.67
C MET A 1 24.78 -31.96 -44.76
N LEU A 2 26.11 -32.13 -44.76
CA LEU A 2 27.08 -31.44 -43.90
C LEU A 2 27.41 -30.03 -44.40
N ARG A 3 27.82 -29.16 -43.45
CA ARG A 3 28.89 -28.11 -43.52
C ARG A 3 28.67 -27.18 -42.30
N THR A 4 29.28 -27.36 -41.13
CA THR A 4 30.69 -27.09 -40.73
C THR A 4 31.36 -25.90 -41.41
N ALA A 5 31.58 -24.82 -40.64
CA ALA A 5 32.69 -23.90 -40.83
C ALA A 5 33.14 -23.37 -39.44
N ARG A 6 34.29 -23.87 -38.97
CA ARG A 6 35.13 -23.28 -37.91
C ARG A 6 36.07 -22.30 -38.60
N VAL A 7 36.26 -21.10 -38.03
CA VAL A 7 37.46 -20.30 -38.27
C VAL A 7 37.96 -19.75 -36.95
N LEU A 8 39.24 -20.02 -36.70
CA LEU A 8 40.05 -19.69 -35.54
C LEU A 8 40.47 -18.21 -35.52
N LEU A 9 40.69 -17.71 -34.30
CA LEU A 9 41.40 -16.49 -33.92
C LEU A 9 42.77 -16.30 -34.62
N PRO A 10 43.30 -15.06 -34.60
CA PRO A 10 44.51 -14.87 -33.81
C PRO A 10 44.46 -13.64 -32.87
N LEU A 11 45.01 -13.86 -31.67
CA LEU A 11 45.53 -12.85 -30.74
C LEU A 11 46.69 -12.06 -31.37
N VAL A 12 46.75 -10.74 -31.18
CA VAL A 12 48.00 -9.94 -31.13
C VAL A 12 47.83 -8.75 -30.15
N PRO A 13 48.86 -8.35 -29.37
CA PRO A 13 48.74 -7.66 -28.08
C PRO A 13 49.21 -6.19 -28.06
N LEU A 14 48.86 -5.51 -26.96
CA LEU A 14 49.62 -4.50 -26.19
C LEU A 14 50.30 -3.31 -26.92
N ALA A 15 49.75 -2.11 -26.72
CA ALA A 15 50.54 -0.87 -26.65
C ALA A 15 50.04 0.02 -25.49
N LEU A 16 50.93 0.24 -24.52
CA LEU A 16 50.85 1.24 -23.46
C LEU A 16 50.91 2.66 -24.05
N LEU A 17 50.15 3.63 -23.52
CA LEU A 17 50.67 4.68 -22.62
C LEU A 17 49.54 5.63 -22.12
N PRO A 18 49.65 6.19 -20.90
CA PRO A 18 48.64 7.01 -20.25
C PRO A 18 48.82 8.50 -20.55
N LEU A 19 47.75 9.22 -20.84
CA LEU A 19 47.74 10.69 -20.74
C LEU A 19 47.15 11.11 -19.40
N LEU A 20 48.06 11.46 -18.50
CA LEU A 20 47.83 12.22 -17.28
C LEU A 20 47.39 13.64 -17.68
N LEU A 21 46.11 13.97 -17.47
CA LEU A 21 45.64 15.34 -17.36
C LEU A 21 45.48 15.67 -15.89
N THR A 22 46.57 16.15 -15.29
CA THR A 22 46.58 16.78 -13.97
C THR A 22 46.01 18.19 -14.09
N ALA A 23 44.71 18.35 -13.86
CA ALA A 23 44.13 19.65 -13.55
C ALA A 23 44.04 19.78 -12.01
N CYS A 24 44.93 20.61 -11.45
CA CYS A 24 44.92 21.05 -10.06
C CYS A 24 43.76 22.04 -9.86
N GLY A 25 42.69 21.60 -9.22
CA GLY A 25 41.75 22.46 -8.50
C GLY A 25 41.72 21.99 -7.04
N THR A 26 42.45 22.67 -6.15
CA THR A 26 42.36 22.44 -4.71
C THR A 26 41.08 23.05 -4.17
N GLU A 27 39.95 22.44 -4.51
CA GLU A 27 38.76 22.54 -3.68
C GLU A 27 38.93 21.58 -2.52
N LYS A 28 38.89 22.10 -1.29
CA LYS A 28 38.83 21.28 -0.10
C LYS A 28 37.59 20.40 -0.27
N VAL A 29 37.80 19.11 -0.53
CA VAL A 29 36.77 18.10 -0.33
C VAL A 29 36.48 18.14 1.15
N VAL A 30 35.51 18.97 1.52
CA VAL A 30 34.76 18.75 2.74
C VAL A 30 34.21 17.35 2.52
N VAL A 31 34.81 16.38 3.21
CA VAL A 31 34.16 15.12 3.45
C VAL A 31 32.91 15.53 4.22
N ALA A 32 31.83 15.82 3.49
CA ALA A 32 30.51 15.79 4.05
C ALA A 32 30.46 14.41 4.70
N GLY A 33 30.43 14.40 6.04
CA GLY A 33 30.18 13.17 6.77
C GLY A 33 28.99 12.53 6.09
N ARG A 34 29.06 11.21 5.83
CA ARG A 34 27.88 10.46 5.41
C ARG A 34 26.77 10.89 6.36
N GLU A 35 25.81 11.65 5.86
CA GLU A 35 24.61 11.93 6.61
C GLU A 35 24.08 10.54 6.95
N ASP A 36 23.89 10.29 8.25
CA ASP A 36 23.22 9.08 8.70
C ASP A 36 21.87 9.09 7.99
N LEU A 37 21.73 8.25 6.97
CA LEU A 37 20.44 7.79 6.52
C LEU A 37 19.84 7.18 7.78
N GLY A 38 18.95 7.92 8.44
CA GLY A 38 18.42 7.56 9.75
C GLY A 38 18.07 6.08 9.78
N ALA A 39 18.37 5.43 10.91
CA ALA A 39 18.10 4.01 11.08
C ALA A 39 16.65 3.72 10.64
N ALA A 40 16.45 2.59 9.95
CA ALA A 40 15.10 2.17 9.59
C ALA A 40 14.21 2.22 10.85
N PRO A 41 13.01 2.80 10.77
CA PRO A 41 12.16 2.99 11.94
C PRO A 41 11.93 1.65 12.64
N ASP A 42 12.06 1.65 13.95
CA ASP A 42 11.88 0.42 14.71
C ASP A 42 10.40 -0.02 14.74
N ARG A 43 10.16 -1.31 15.02
CA ARG A 43 8.79 -1.86 15.03
C ARG A 43 7.87 -1.14 16.00
N ALA A 44 8.37 -0.66 17.14
CA ALA A 44 7.54 0.03 18.13
C ALA A 44 7.10 1.41 17.62
N GLU A 45 7.99 2.14 16.95
CA GLU A 45 7.70 3.40 16.30
C GLU A 45 6.68 3.24 15.16
N LEU A 46 6.83 2.21 14.33
CA LEU A 46 5.86 1.89 13.28
C LEU A 46 4.49 1.53 13.86
N HIS A 47 4.44 0.76 14.95
CA HIS A 47 3.20 0.46 15.64
C HIS A 47 2.56 1.69 16.29
N ALA A 48 3.35 2.59 16.86
CA ALA A 48 2.85 3.84 17.42
C ALA A 48 2.22 4.70 16.31
N GLN A 49 2.90 4.83 15.18
CA GLN A 49 2.37 5.55 14.03
C GLN A 49 1.10 4.91 13.47
N ALA A 50 1.04 3.57 13.37
CA ALA A 50 -0.17 2.88 12.95
C ALA A 50 -1.37 3.21 13.88
N LYS A 51 -1.13 3.24 15.20
CA LYS A 51 -2.15 3.64 16.20
C LYS A 51 -2.59 5.10 16.05
N GLU A 52 -1.66 6.02 15.79
CA GLU A 52 -1.98 7.43 15.54
C GLU A 52 -2.88 7.61 14.31
N LEU A 53 -2.76 6.70 13.32
CA LEU A 53 -3.61 6.66 12.14
C LEU A 53 -4.93 5.89 12.35
N GLY A 54 -5.17 5.38 13.56
CA GLY A 54 -6.41 4.66 13.91
C GLY A 54 -6.38 3.16 13.65
N PHE A 55 -5.24 2.59 13.24
CA PHE A 55 -5.12 1.14 13.09
C PHE A 55 -4.82 0.47 14.43
N ALA A 56 -5.45 -0.67 14.70
CA ALA A 56 -4.86 -1.65 15.61
C ALA A 56 -3.65 -2.30 14.92
N PRO A 57 -2.41 -2.19 15.45
CA PRO A 57 -1.25 -2.88 14.87
C PRO A 57 -1.48 -4.40 14.79
N GLY A 58 -2.26 -4.89 15.76
CA GLY A 58 -2.87 -6.21 15.84
C GLY A 58 -3.87 -6.55 14.74
N LEU A 59 -4.13 -5.74 13.71
CA LEU A 59 -5.00 -6.06 12.58
C LEU A 59 -4.41 -5.64 11.22
N VAL A 60 -3.19 -5.11 11.17
CA VAL A 60 -2.52 -4.76 9.90
C VAL A 60 -2.02 -6.03 9.21
N TYR A 61 -2.43 -6.21 7.95
CA TYR A 61 -2.03 -7.33 7.10
C TYR A 61 -1.60 -6.85 5.72
N VAL A 62 -0.78 -7.66 5.07
CA VAL A 62 -0.48 -7.59 3.64
C VAL A 62 -0.80 -8.92 2.99
N THR A 63 -0.94 -8.96 1.67
CA THR A 63 -1.07 -10.20 0.91
C THR A 63 -0.27 -10.10 -0.39
N GLU A 64 0.02 -11.26 -0.98
CA GLU A 64 0.67 -11.38 -2.26
C GLU A 64 -0.25 -12.12 -3.24
N ALA A 65 -0.41 -11.57 -4.44
CA ALA A 65 -1.11 -12.21 -5.54
C ALA A 65 -0.38 -11.93 -6.86
N PRO A 66 -0.03 -12.95 -7.66
CA PRO A 66 0.70 -12.75 -8.91
C PRO A 66 0.01 -11.76 -9.84
N GLY A 67 0.73 -10.73 -10.28
CA GLY A 67 0.22 -9.71 -11.20
C GLY A 67 -0.60 -8.60 -10.53
N PHE A 68 -0.80 -8.65 -9.21
CA PHE A 68 -1.42 -7.58 -8.44
C PHE A 68 -0.34 -6.77 -7.70
N THR A 69 -0.59 -5.47 -7.56
CA THR A 69 0.27 -4.56 -6.81
C THR A 69 -0.57 -3.79 -5.81
N LEU A 70 -0.05 -3.56 -4.61
CA LEU A 70 -0.72 -2.74 -3.62
C LEU A 70 -0.92 -1.31 -4.15
N ALA A 71 -2.15 -0.82 -4.09
CA ALA A 71 -2.45 0.60 -4.25
C ALA A 71 -2.27 1.29 -2.89
N ARG A 72 -1.06 1.78 -2.59
CA ARG A 72 -0.73 2.29 -1.24
C ARG A 72 -1.71 3.37 -0.73
N GLN A 73 -2.25 4.20 -1.62
CA GLN A 73 -3.22 5.24 -1.27
C GLN A 73 -4.60 4.70 -0.83
N SER A 74 -4.86 3.41 -1.04
CA SER A 74 -6.09 2.74 -0.58
C SER A 74 -5.98 2.19 0.84
N VAL A 75 -4.78 2.22 1.44
CA VAL A 75 -4.58 1.77 2.81
C VAL A 75 -5.37 2.69 3.74
N GLY A 76 -6.28 2.12 4.51
CA GLY A 76 -7.18 2.88 5.38
C GLY A 76 -7.85 2.03 6.43
N VAL A 77 -8.34 2.68 7.48
CA VAL A 77 -9.07 2.01 8.57
C VAL A 77 -10.36 1.40 8.03
N TYR A 78 -10.66 0.18 8.47
CA TYR A 78 -11.92 -0.50 8.19
C TYR A 78 -12.61 -0.86 9.51
N GLY A 79 -13.92 -0.62 9.59
CA GLY A 79 -14.64 -0.74 10.87
C GLY A 79 -14.12 0.28 11.89
N ASP A 80 -13.97 -0.14 13.13
CA ASP A 80 -13.54 0.73 14.23
C ASP A 80 -12.02 1.00 14.22
N ASP A 81 -11.23 -0.07 14.15
CA ASP A 81 -9.76 -0.02 14.18
C ASP A 81 -9.08 -1.07 13.28
N GLY A 82 -9.86 -1.67 12.38
CA GLY A 82 -9.40 -2.66 11.42
C GLY A 82 -8.61 -2.07 10.25
N PHE A 83 -8.35 -2.90 9.25
CA PHE A 83 -7.45 -2.59 8.15
C PHE A 83 -8.09 -2.88 6.80
N SER A 84 -7.92 -1.97 5.84
CA SER A 84 -8.26 -2.21 4.43
C SER A 84 -7.10 -1.85 3.51
N ALA A 85 -6.98 -2.61 2.42
CA ALA A 85 -6.05 -2.32 1.34
C ALA A 85 -6.56 -2.91 0.01
N ALA A 86 -6.46 -2.15 -1.07
CA ALA A 86 -6.75 -2.62 -2.41
C ALA A 86 -5.47 -2.96 -3.18
N TYR A 87 -5.53 -4.05 -3.93
CA TYR A 87 -4.48 -4.46 -4.87
C TYR A 87 -5.06 -4.46 -6.28
N TRP A 88 -4.28 -4.02 -7.26
CA TRP A 88 -4.76 -3.88 -8.63
C TRP A 88 -3.83 -4.59 -9.61
N SER A 89 -4.43 -5.16 -10.65
CA SER A 89 -3.70 -5.73 -11.78
C SER A 89 -3.78 -4.78 -12.98
N ARG A 90 -2.62 -4.31 -13.44
CA ARG A 90 -2.50 -3.49 -14.67
C ARG A 90 -2.91 -4.26 -15.93
N LYS A 91 -2.84 -5.59 -15.89
CA LYS A 91 -3.03 -6.45 -17.08
C LYS A 91 -4.50 -6.55 -17.47
N ASN A 92 -5.39 -6.62 -16.49
CA ASN A 92 -6.82 -6.88 -16.70
C ASN A 92 -7.71 -5.95 -15.87
N SER A 93 -7.17 -4.93 -15.20
CA SER A 93 -7.90 -4.01 -14.32
C SER A 93 -8.66 -4.71 -13.18
N ALA A 94 -8.30 -5.96 -12.85
CA ALA A 94 -8.88 -6.65 -11.71
C ALA A 94 -8.41 -6.01 -10.40
N GLN A 95 -9.27 -6.06 -9.40
CA GLN A 95 -9.00 -5.58 -8.05
C GLN A 95 -9.20 -6.71 -7.04
N LEU A 96 -8.29 -6.79 -6.07
CA LEU A 96 -8.49 -7.50 -4.81
C LEU A 96 -8.69 -6.47 -3.71
N LEU A 97 -9.63 -6.74 -2.81
CA LEU A 97 -9.80 -5.96 -1.58
C LEU A 97 -9.48 -6.84 -0.38
N LEU A 98 -8.44 -6.47 0.37
CA LEU A 98 -8.10 -7.05 1.66
C LEU A 98 -8.79 -6.24 2.74
N LEU A 99 -9.58 -6.91 3.58
CA LEU A 99 -10.20 -6.37 4.79
C LEU A 99 -9.82 -7.22 5.98
N VAL A 100 -9.48 -6.59 7.10
CA VAL A 100 -9.22 -7.28 8.36
C VAL A 100 -9.95 -6.54 9.45
N ASP A 101 -10.78 -7.26 10.20
CA ASP A 101 -11.51 -6.70 11.32
C ASP A 101 -11.67 -7.72 12.45
N ARG A 102 -11.97 -7.22 13.64
CA ARG A 102 -12.29 -8.02 14.81
C ARG A 102 -13.53 -8.87 14.54
N GLY A 103 -13.56 -10.05 15.16
CA GLY A 103 -14.72 -10.92 15.11
C GLY A 103 -14.37 -12.36 14.80
N THR A 104 -15.39 -13.11 14.44
CA THR A 104 -15.31 -14.54 14.14
C THR A 104 -16.14 -14.84 12.89
N MET A 105 -15.87 -15.99 12.28
CA MET A 105 -16.62 -16.48 11.14
C MET A 105 -16.95 -17.96 11.36
N THR A 106 -18.24 -18.24 11.58
CA THR A 106 -18.79 -19.60 11.76
C THR A 106 -19.82 -19.89 10.66
N ALA A 107 -20.35 -21.12 10.62
CA ALA A 107 -21.38 -21.47 9.66
C ALA A 107 -22.63 -20.59 9.80
N GLU A 108 -22.95 -20.24 11.05
CA GLU A 108 -24.11 -19.44 11.43
C GLU A 108 -23.91 -17.95 11.12
N SER A 109 -22.74 -17.38 11.47
CA SER A 109 -22.49 -15.95 11.26
C SER A 109 -22.09 -15.59 9.83
N CYS A 110 -21.62 -16.55 9.04
CA CYS A 110 -21.14 -16.31 7.69
C CYS A 110 -22.16 -15.67 6.71
N PRO A 111 -23.41 -16.18 6.62
CA PRO A 111 -24.42 -15.57 5.74
C PRO A 111 -24.89 -14.19 6.23
N GLU A 112 -24.71 -13.88 7.52
CA GLU A 112 -25.15 -12.61 8.12
C GLU A 112 -24.18 -11.46 7.83
N GLN A 113 -22.89 -11.77 7.64
CA GLN A 113 -21.89 -10.76 7.33
C GLN A 113 -21.99 -10.34 5.86
N PRO A 114 -21.88 -9.04 5.53
CA PRO A 114 -21.83 -8.59 4.14
C PRO A 114 -20.54 -9.07 3.46
N LEU A 115 -20.55 -9.20 2.13
CA LEU A 115 -19.36 -9.51 1.32
C LEU A 115 -18.64 -8.21 0.93
N GLY A 116 -17.31 -8.17 1.09
CA GLY A 116 -16.51 -6.95 0.93
C GLY A 116 -17.08 -5.75 1.70
N GLN A 117 -17.26 -4.64 1.00
CA GLN A 117 -17.92 -3.42 1.47
C GLN A 117 -19.34 -3.25 0.86
N GLY A 118 -19.97 -4.35 0.43
CA GLY A 118 -21.25 -4.33 -0.29
C GLY A 118 -22.48 -4.03 0.59
N THR A 119 -23.64 -3.91 -0.06
CA THR A 119 -24.90 -3.40 0.52
C THR A 119 -25.77 -4.46 1.22
N GLY A 120 -25.22 -5.62 1.59
CA GLY A 120 -25.95 -6.64 2.35
C GLY A 120 -26.82 -7.61 1.54
N GLU A 121 -26.51 -7.81 0.25
CA GLU A 121 -27.11 -8.89 -0.54
C GLU A 121 -26.86 -10.26 0.10
N PRO A 122 -27.77 -11.25 -0.07
CA PRO A 122 -27.61 -12.57 0.54
C PRO A 122 -26.25 -13.18 0.20
N VAL A 123 -25.57 -13.70 1.23
CA VAL A 123 -24.25 -14.32 1.10
C VAL A 123 -24.40 -15.84 1.18
N THR A 124 -23.89 -16.54 0.17
CA THR A 124 -23.70 -18.00 0.23
C THR A 124 -22.31 -18.29 0.79
N CYS A 125 -22.23 -19.28 1.68
CA CYS A 125 -20.99 -19.68 2.34
C CYS A 125 -20.70 -21.16 2.14
N GLU A 126 -19.47 -21.46 1.76
CA GLU A 126 -18.94 -22.81 1.59
C GLU A 126 -17.67 -22.93 2.45
N ARG A 127 -17.60 -23.98 3.29
CA ARG A 127 -16.39 -24.26 4.07
C ARG A 127 -15.30 -24.88 3.17
N ASP A 128 -14.11 -24.31 3.18
CA ASP A 128 -12.93 -24.76 2.42
C ASP A 128 -11.73 -24.86 3.38
N GLY A 129 -11.57 -26.03 3.99
CA GLY A 129 -10.59 -26.24 5.07
C GLY A 129 -10.90 -25.35 6.28
N ASP A 130 -9.93 -24.55 6.68
CA ASP A 130 -10.08 -23.58 7.78
C ASP A 130 -10.64 -22.23 7.33
N ALA A 131 -10.79 -22.02 6.02
CA ALA A 131 -11.36 -20.81 5.45
C ALA A 131 -12.80 -21.00 4.98
N TRP A 132 -13.45 -19.89 4.65
CA TRP A 132 -14.78 -19.84 4.06
C TRP A 132 -14.71 -19.19 2.69
N TYR A 133 -15.19 -19.88 1.67
CA TYR A 133 -15.48 -19.29 0.37
C TYR A 133 -16.89 -18.70 0.40
N ARG A 134 -17.02 -17.43 0.04
CA ARG A 134 -18.26 -16.65 0.17
C ARG A 134 -18.58 -16.01 -1.17
N THR A 135 -19.86 -15.97 -1.54
CA THR A 135 -20.30 -15.36 -2.81
C THR A 135 -21.58 -14.56 -2.64
N SER A 136 -21.67 -13.43 -3.33
CA SER A 136 -22.86 -12.58 -3.38
C SER A 136 -22.76 -11.61 -4.54
N ALA A 137 -23.86 -11.38 -5.27
CA ALA A 137 -23.98 -10.33 -6.30
C ALA A 137 -22.77 -10.16 -7.27
N GLY A 138 -22.26 -11.25 -7.84
CA GLY A 138 -21.13 -11.21 -8.78
C GLY A 138 -19.75 -10.96 -8.14
N GLN A 139 -19.70 -10.92 -6.81
CA GLN A 139 -18.47 -10.89 -6.02
C GLN A 139 -18.24 -12.25 -5.35
N HIS A 140 -16.98 -12.51 -5.06
CA HIS A 140 -16.58 -13.61 -4.19
C HIS A 140 -15.52 -13.17 -3.19
N GLU A 141 -15.37 -13.93 -2.13
CA GLU A 141 -14.44 -13.64 -1.05
C GLU A 141 -13.95 -14.93 -0.40
N TYR A 142 -12.69 -14.93 0.02
CA TYR A 142 -12.19 -15.88 1.01
C TYR A 142 -12.05 -15.19 2.36
N ALA A 143 -12.71 -15.75 3.37
CA ALA A 143 -12.58 -15.33 4.76
C ALA A 143 -11.78 -16.38 5.54
N VAL A 144 -10.65 -15.96 6.12
CA VAL A 144 -9.75 -16.77 6.94
C VAL A 144 -9.95 -16.33 8.40
N PRO A 145 -10.65 -17.12 9.22
CA PRO A 145 -10.83 -16.82 10.63
C PRO A 145 -9.49 -16.99 11.36
N GLU A 146 -9.11 -15.98 12.11
CA GLU A 146 -7.94 -15.98 12.99
C GLU A 146 -8.40 -15.83 14.44
N LYS A 147 -7.46 -15.91 15.39
CA LYS A 147 -7.80 -15.70 16.81
C LYS A 147 -8.25 -14.25 17.04
N GLY A 148 -9.56 -14.05 17.15
CA GLY A 148 -10.20 -12.77 17.51
C GLY A 148 -10.38 -11.78 16.36
N HIS A 149 -10.07 -12.16 15.11
CA HIS A 149 -10.25 -11.35 13.92
C HIS A 149 -10.44 -12.23 12.69
N VAL A 150 -10.88 -11.65 11.58
CA VAL A 150 -11.06 -12.35 10.31
C VAL A 150 -10.33 -11.59 9.21
N VAL A 151 -9.51 -12.31 8.45
CA VAL A 151 -8.85 -11.78 7.26
C VAL A 151 -9.69 -12.14 6.03
N ARG A 152 -10.09 -11.14 5.25
CA ARG A 152 -11.01 -11.29 4.12
C ARG A 152 -10.37 -10.75 2.85
N VAL A 153 -10.34 -11.54 1.78
CA VAL A 153 -9.89 -11.10 0.46
C VAL A 153 -11.02 -11.30 -0.54
N SER A 154 -11.52 -10.21 -1.13
CA SER A 154 -12.63 -10.22 -2.07
C SER A 154 -12.25 -9.70 -3.46
N ALA A 155 -13.03 -10.13 -4.46
CA ALA A 155 -12.87 -9.74 -5.85
C ALA A 155 -14.16 -9.97 -6.66
N VAL A 156 -14.21 -9.41 -7.87
CA VAL A 156 -15.27 -9.70 -8.85
C VAL A 156 -15.04 -11.10 -9.43
N THR A 157 -16.07 -11.95 -9.43
CA THR A 157 -15.97 -13.37 -9.83
C THR A 157 -15.57 -13.59 -11.29
N THR A 158 -15.84 -12.62 -12.16
CA THR A 158 -15.46 -12.68 -13.59
C THR A 158 -14.04 -12.18 -13.86
N MET A 159 -13.40 -11.54 -12.88
CA MET A 159 -12.09 -10.90 -13.05
C MET A 159 -10.95 -11.65 -12.36
N VAL A 160 -11.28 -12.39 -11.30
CA VAL A 160 -10.34 -13.21 -10.52
C VAL A 160 -10.99 -14.57 -10.33
N ASP A 161 -10.26 -15.64 -10.60
CA ASP A 161 -10.77 -16.99 -10.35
C ASP A 161 -10.67 -17.37 -8.87
N ARG A 162 -11.46 -18.37 -8.45
CA ARG A 162 -11.51 -18.83 -7.06
C ARG A 162 -10.15 -19.29 -6.53
N ALA A 163 -9.31 -19.93 -7.37
CA ALA A 163 -8.03 -20.47 -6.92
C ALA A 163 -7.01 -19.34 -6.65
N ALA A 164 -6.97 -18.33 -7.51
CA ALA A 164 -6.17 -17.13 -7.32
C ALA A 164 -6.60 -16.35 -6.08
N LEU A 165 -7.92 -16.21 -5.85
CA LEU A 165 -8.45 -15.55 -4.65
C LEU A 165 -8.08 -16.32 -3.38
N ARG A 166 -8.20 -17.66 -3.40
CA ARG A 166 -7.79 -18.53 -2.30
C ARG A 166 -6.31 -18.37 -1.98
N ALA A 167 -5.46 -18.38 -3.01
CA ALA A 167 -4.02 -18.22 -2.85
C ALA A 167 -3.68 -16.87 -2.20
N ALA A 168 -4.31 -15.78 -2.65
CA ALA A 168 -4.14 -14.46 -2.04
C ALA A 168 -4.59 -14.44 -0.56
N ALA A 169 -5.74 -15.02 -0.24
CA ALA A 169 -6.20 -15.09 1.15
C ALA A 169 -5.24 -15.86 2.06
N LEU A 170 -4.70 -16.99 1.58
CA LEU A 170 -3.74 -17.80 2.34
C LEU A 170 -2.33 -17.18 2.40
N ALA A 171 -1.98 -16.32 1.45
CA ALA A 171 -0.75 -15.54 1.48
C ALA A 171 -0.82 -14.32 2.41
N ALA A 172 -2.01 -14.01 2.95
CA ALA A 172 -2.17 -12.86 3.83
C ALA A 172 -1.41 -13.07 5.14
N HIS A 173 -0.60 -12.10 5.54
CA HIS A 173 0.26 -12.19 6.70
C HIS A 173 0.50 -10.82 7.36
N ARG A 174 1.06 -10.83 8.57
CA ARG A 174 1.48 -9.61 9.25
C ARG A 174 2.69 -9.01 8.54
N PRO A 175 2.68 -7.69 8.28
CA PRO A 175 3.78 -7.06 7.58
C PRO A 175 5.08 -7.20 8.39
N THR A 176 6.16 -7.43 7.65
CA THR A 176 7.52 -7.14 8.10
C THR A 176 7.69 -5.64 8.38
N ASP A 177 8.80 -5.25 9.01
CA ASP A 177 9.04 -3.82 9.32
C ASP A 177 9.18 -2.99 8.04
N ALA A 178 9.79 -3.55 6.99
CA ALA A 178 9.90 -2.90 5.69
C ALA A 178 8.54 -2.72 5.02
N GLU A 179 7.67 -3.74 5.06
CA GLU A 179 6.32 -3.65 4.52
C GLU A 179 5.47 -2.65 5.30
N LEU A 180 5.55 -2.68 6.64
CA LEU A 180 4.81 -1.74 7.48
C LEU A 180 5.27 -0.30 7.23
N ALA A 181 6.58 -0.05 7.15
CA ALA A 181 7.11 1.25 6.77
C ALA A 181 6.66 1.69 5.36
N TYR A 182 6.49 0.76 4.42
CA TYR A 182 5.97 1.05 3.09
C TYR A 182 4.46 1.37 3.10
N LEU A 183 3.67 0.69 3.93
CA LEU A 183 2.23 0.91 4.07
C LEU A 183 1.91 2.29 4.64
N LEU A 184 2.64 2.69 5.68
CA LEU A 184 2.36 3.91 6.42
C LEU A 184 2.82 5.15 5.62
N PRO A 185 2.05 6.25 5.65
CA PRO A 185 2.51 7.49 5.06
C PRO A 185 3.81 7.96 5.75
N PRO A 186 4.78 8.54 5.03
CA PRO A 186 5.96 9.13 5.68
C PRO A 186 5.53 10.20 6.68
N ARG A 187 6.23 10.30 7.82
CA ARG A 187 5.88 11.32 8.81
C ARG A 187 6.22 12.69 8.26
N HIS A 188 5.48 13.71 8.69
CA HIS A 188 5.65 15.07 8.17
C HIS A 188 7.07 15.62 8.42
N HIS A 189 7.72 15.21 9.52
CA HIS A 189 9.11 15.56 9.83
C HIS A 189 10.16 14.83 8.96
N ASP A 190 9.79 13.71 8.33
CA ASP A 190 10.70 13.01 7.41
C ASP A 190 10.76 13.71 6.05
N LYS A 191 9.66 14.39 5.65
CA LYS A 191 9.60 15.17 4.40
C LYS A 191 10.20 16.56 4.53
N PHE A 192 10.25 17.09 5.75
CA PHE A 192 10.81 18.39 6.06
C PHE A 192 11.60 18.25 7.37
N PRO A 193 12.94 18.08 7.30
CA PRO A 193 13.74 18.06 8.53
C PRO A 193 13.43 19.33 9.33
N PRO A 194 13.31 19.23 10.67
CA PRO A 194 13.12 20.40 11.48
C PRO A 194 14.26 21.37 11.15
N PRO A 195 13.95 22.67 10.96
CA PRO A 195 14.99 23.65 10.71
C PRO A 195 16.04 23.55 11.83
N HIS A 196 17.31 23.45 11.44
CA HIS A 196 18.46 23.19 12.33
C HIS A 196 18.63 24.20 13.49
N ASP A 197 17.79 25.22 13.55
CA ASP A 197 17.80 26.33 14.49
C ASP A 197 16.41 26.65 15.10
N GLY A 198 15.41 25.78 14.91
CA GLY A 198 14.04 26.03 15.41
C GLY A 198 13.31 27.16 14.68
N LYS A 199 13.82 27.62 13.53
CA LYS A 199 13.17 28.65 12.71
C LYS A 199 12.39 28.03 11.58
N VAL A 200 11.06 28.03 11.69
CA VAL A 200 10.14 27.66 10.60
C VAL A 200 10.68 28.21 9.28
N PRO A 201 10.95 27.36 8.25
CA PRO A 201 11.41 27.87 6.97
C PRO A 201 10.39 28.90 6.48
N PRO A 202 10.81 30.09 6.03
CA PRO A 202 9.88 31.03 5.47
C PRO A 202 9.12 30.34 4.31
N PRO A 203 7.84 30.67 4.09
CA PRO A 203 7.12 30.19 2.91
C PRO A 203 8.00 30.34 1.69
N ARG A 204 8.06 29.31 0.84
CA ARG A 204 8.61 29.48 -0.51
C ARG A 204 7.75 30.56 -1.13
N ASP A 205 8.37 31.73 -1.26
CA ASP A 205 7.73 32.98 -1.64
C ASP A 205 6.83 33.50 -0.50
N GLY A 206 7.35 34.45 0.30
CA GLY A 206 6.69 35.06 1.47
C GLY A 206 5.41 35.86 1.19
N MET A 207 4.61 35.44 0.21
CA MET A 207 3.28 35.95 -0.03
C MET A 207 2.29 35.09 0.77
N PRO A 208 1.44 35.70 1.61
CA PRO A 208 0.22 35.05 2.07
C PRO A 208 -0.49 34.47 0.85
N ILE A 209 -0.86 33.19 0.88
CA ILE A 209 -1.72 32.64 -0.15
C ILE A 209 -3.07 33.34 0.05
N GLU A 210 -3.39 34.30 -0.82
CA GLU A 210 -4.73 34.88 -0.85
C GLU A 210 -5.70 33.75 -1.18
N ARG A 211 -6.45 33.33 -0.17
CA ARG A 211 -7.66 32.58 -0.38
C ARG A 211 -8.61 33.58 -1.02
N GLY A 212 -8.68 33.58 -2.35
CA GLY A 212 -9.56 34.48 -3.09
C GLY A 212 -10.93 34.49 -2.42
N ASP A 213 -11.49 35.69 -2.25
CA ASP A 213 -12.76 35.88 -1.57
C ASP A 213 -13.80 34.94 -2.19
N LEU A 214 -14.47 34.17 -1.33
CA LEU A 214 -15.69 33.45 -1.72
C LEU A 214 -16.63 34.47 -2.39
N PRO A 215 -17.24 34.15 -3.55
CA PRO A 215 -18.17 35.07 -4.17
C PRO A 215 -19.30 35.37 -3.17
N PRO A 216 -19.78 36.63 -3.07
CA PRO A 216 -20.75 37.04 -2.06
C PRO A 216 -22.11 36.32 -2.23
N VAL A 217 -22.39 35.88 -3.45
CA VAL A 217 -23.39 34.87 -3.74
C VAL A 217 -22.63 33.56 -3.77
N GLY A 218 -22.94 32.59 -2.90
CA GLY A 218 -22.17 31.34 -2.74
C GLY A 218 -21.82 30.63 -4.06
N ASP A 219 -21.01 29.58 -3.99
CA ASP A 219 -20.44 28.82 -5.12
C ASP A 219 -21.41 28.25 -6.18
N GLY A 220 -22.70 28.59 -6.10
CA GLY A 220 -23.75 28.11 -6.98
C GLY A 220 -24.15 26.67 -6.66
N ALA A 221 -23.64 26.08 -5.56
CA ALA A 221 -24.11 24.79 -5.10
C ALA A 221 -25.60 24.89 -4.75
N PRO A 222 -26.44 23.93 -5.21
CA PRO A 222 -27.82 23.84 -4.77
C PRO A 222 -27.88 23.81 -3.24
N ASN A 223 -28.80 24.58 -2.68
CA ASN A 223 -29.03 24.56 -1.24
C ASN A 223 -29.55 23.18 -0.82
N ASN A 224 -28.71 22.39 -0.15
CA ASN A 224 -29.06 21.09 0.41
C ASN A 224 -29.69 21.21 1.80
N GLU A 225 -30.43 22.29 2.06
CA GLU A 225 -31.25 22.44 3.26
C GLU A 225 -32.23 21.28 3.36
N VAL A 226 -31.88 20.30 4.20
CA VAL A 226 -32.82 19.30 4.69
C VAL A 226 -33.73 20.02 5.67
N GLY A 227 -35.01 20.18 5.32
CA GLY A 227 -36.00 20.74 6.23
C GLY A 227 -36.10 19.89 7.51
N ALA A 228 -36.59 20.47 8.60
CA ALA A 228 -36.75 19.81 9.90
C ALA A 228 -37.82 18.67 9.92
N SER A 229 -38.28 18.23 8.75
CA SER A 229 -39.03 16.99 8.58
C SER A 229 -38.24 16.13 7.61
N GLY A 230 -37.38 15.25 8.16
CA GLY A 230 -36.80 14.17 7.38
C GLY A 230 -37.86 13.33 6.67
#